data_AF-A0A7N0V9T3-F1
#
_entry.id   AF-A0A7N0V9T3-F1
#
_cell.length_a   1.000
_cell.length_b   1.000
_cell.length_c   1.000
_cell.angle_alpha   90.00
_cell.angle_beta   90.00
_cell.angle_gamma   90.00
#
_symmetry.space_group_name_H-M   'P 1'
#
loop_
_entity.id
_entity.type
_entity.pdbx_description
1 polymer ?
#
loop_
_entity_poly.entity_id
_entity_poly.type
_entity_poly.pdbx_seq_one_letter_code
_entity_poly.pdbx_strand_id
1 'polypeptide(L)'
;MPSSDNQEWVSSTCNYGDNFIASIERGNVHAVQFHPEKSGEVGLSILKKFLYPKSSSTKRLTKGNASQLAKRVIACLDVRANDLGDLVVTKGDQYDVRENTDENEVRNLGKPVELAGQYYKDGADEVSFLNITGFRDFPLGDLPMLQVGVIL
;
A
#
# COMPACT_ATOMS: atom_id res chain seq x y z
N MET A 1 22.82 13.14 8.31
CA MET A 1 23.61 12.66 7.17
C MET A 1 24.70 11.72 7.65
N PRO A 2 25.14 10.75 6.83
CA PRO A 2 26.27 9.89 7.17
C PRO A 2 27.53 10.73 7.42
N SER A 3 28.23 10.47 8.52
CA SER A 3 29.49 11.14 8.88
C SER A 3 30.40 10.18 9.66
N SER A 4 31.65 10.57 9.91
CA SER A 4 32.57 9.81 10.78
C SER A 4 31.97 9.53 12.16
N ASP A 5 31.24 10.52 12.70
CA ASP A 5 30.76 10.50 14.09
C ASP A 5 29.62 9.49 14.31
N ASN A 6 28.93 9.07 13.25
CA ASN A 6 27.82 8.12 13.33
C ASN A 6 28.07 6.82 12.58
N GLN A 7 29.29 6.60 12.07
CA GLN A 7 29.63 5.46 11.23
C GLN A 7 29.33 4.11 11.88
N GLU A 8 29.51 4.00 13.19
CA GLU A 8 29.22 2.80 13.98
C GLU A 8 27.71 2.45 14.07
N TRP A 9 26.83 3.41 13.77
CA TRP A 9 25.38 3.21 13.78
C TRP A 9 24.81 2.92 12.39
N VAL A 10 25.50 3.33 11.32
CA VAL A 10 24.95 3.29 9.96
C VAL A 10 24.94 1.85 9.44
N SER A 11 23.74 1.31 9.23
CA SER A 11 23.53 -0.02 8.63
C SER A 11 23.35 0.08 7.11
N SER A 12 22.58 1.07 6.64
CA SER A 12 22.43 1.35 5.21
C SER A 12 22.25 2.84 4.91
N THR A 13 22.59 3.22 3.68
CA THR A 13 22.41 4.57 3.15
C THR A 13 21.61 4.54 1.85
N CYS A 14 20.96 5.65 1.52
CA CYS A 14 20.21 5.83 0.29
C CYS A 14 20.52 7.21 -0.30
N ASN A 15 20.49 7.31 -1.62
CA ASN A 15 20.67 8.57 -2.33
C ASN A 15 19.33 9.03 -2.93
N TYR A 16 18.89 10.22 -2.54
CA TYR A 16 17.74 10.91 -3.15
C TYR A 16 18.03 12.41 -3.17
N GLY A 17 18.69 12.88 -4.23
CA GLY A 17 19.30 14.22 -4.27
C GLY A 17 20.56 14.30 -3.41
N ASP A 18 20.46 13.92 -2.14
CA ASP A 18 21.55 13.80 -1.17
C ASP A 18 21.67 12.38 -0.61
N ASN A 19 22.83 12.06 -0.05
CA ASN A 19 23.04 10.79 0.64
C ASN A 19 22.57 10.88 2.11
N PHE A 20 21.66 9.99 2.50
CA PHE A 20 21.11 9.95 3.86
C PHE A 20 21.14 8.53 4.45
N ILE A 21 20.98 8.43 5.77
CA ILE A 21 20.95 7.16 6.49
C ILE A 21 19.55 6.55 6.33
N ALA A 22 19.47 5.38 5.68
CA ALA A 22 18.21 4.69 5.45
C ALA A 22 17.86 3.70 6.57
N SER A 23 18.88 3.14 7.24
CA SER A 23 18.71 2.34 8.45
C SER A 23 19.91 2.43 9.38
N ILE A 24 19.66 2.24 10.66
CA ILE A 24 20.68 2.14 11.71
C ILE A 24 20.61 0.81 12.44
N GLU A 25 21.75 0.38 12.95
CA GLU A 25 21.89 -0.81 13.79
C GLU A 25 23.04 -0.60 14.76
N ARG A 26 22.78 -0.76 16.07
CA ARG A 26 23.83 -0.83 17.09
C ARG A 26 23.38 -1.68 18.27
N GLY A 27 24.04 -2.83 18.45
CA GLY A 27 23.63 -3.80 19.47
C GLY A 27 22.22 -4.31 19.22
N ASN A 28 21.31 -4.04 20.15
CA ASN A 28 19.89 -4.39 20.06
C ASN A 28 19.00 -3.26 19.51
N VAL A 29 19.58 -2.11 19.15
CA VAL A 29 18.85 -0.98 18.59
C VAL A 29 18.86 -1.07 17.08
N HIS A 30 17.67 -1.11 16.48
CA HIS A 30 17.50 -1.08 15.03
C HIS A 30 16.43 -0.04 14.68
N ALA A 31 16.64 0.74 13.63
CA ALA A 31 15.61 1.62 13.09
C ALA A 31 15.78 1.79 11.58
N VAL A 32 14.66 2.09 10.91
CA VAL A 32 14.59 2.31 9.46
C VAL A 32 13.85 3.62 9.20
N GLN A 33 14.28 4.35 8.18
CA GLN A 33 13.60 5.59 7.74
C GLN A 33 12.37 5.27 6.86
N PHE A 34 12.40 4.15 6.15
CA PHE A 34 11.27 3.68 5.34
C PHE A 34 10.27 2.87 6.18
N HIS A 35 9.08 2.63 5.61
CA HIS A 35 8.00 1.89 6.25
C HIS A 35 7.99 0.43 5.77
N PRO A 36 8.59 -0.52 6.52
CA PRO A 36 8.62 -1.92 6.10
C PRO A 36 7.22 -2.53 5.99
N GLU A 37 6.25 -2.08 6.76
CA GLU A 37 4.84 -2.47 6.65
C GLU A 37 4.16 -1.99 5.36
N LYS A 38 4.73 -0.97 4.69
CA LYS A 38 4.25 -0.45 3.40
C LYS A 38 5.08 -0.92 2.20
N SER A 39 6.07 -1.79 2.44
CA SER A 39 7.04 -2.22 1.42
C SER A 39 6.83 -3.66 0.94
N GLY A 40 5.59 -4.16 1.05
CA GLY A 40 5.17 -5.50 0.62
C GLY A 40 6.02 -6.63 1.21
N GLU A 41 6.23 -7.70 0.44
CA GLU A 41 6.99 -8.89 0.87
C GLU A 41 8.43 -8.58 1.32
N VAL A 42 9.08 -7.60 0.69
CA VAL A 42 10.44 -7.19 1.06
C VAL A 42 10.44 -6.61 2.46
N GLY A 43 9.51 -5.70 2.76
CA GLY A 43 9.38 -5.11 4.08
C GLY A 43 8.94 -6.11 5.15
N LEU A 44 7.99 -7.02 4.83
CA LEU A 44 7.63 -8.13 5.72
C LEU A 44 8.84 -9.03 6.03
N SER A 45 9.74 -9.25 5.07
CA SER A 45 10.97 -10.01 5.30
C SER A 45 11.92 -9.31 6.29
N ILE A 46 11.94 -7.98 6.30
CA ILE A 46 12.73 -7.18 7.25
C ILE A 46 12.13 -7.30 8.65
N LEU A 47 10.82 -7.13 8.80
CA LEU A 47 10.12 -7.30 10.08
C LEU A 47 10.31 -8.71 10.65
N LYS A 48 10.19 -9.75 9.82
CA LYS A 48 10.44 -11.14 10.23
C LYS A 48 11.86 -11.34 10.76
N LYS A 49 12.87 -10.76 10.11
CA LYS A 49 14.27 -10.84 10.57
C LYS A 49 14.50 -10.09 11.87
N PHE A 50 13.86 -8.93 12.03
CA PHE A 50 13.92 -8.16 13.27
C PHE A 50 13.32 -8.93 14.46
N LEU A 51 12.16 -9.58 14.27
CA LEU A 51 11.51 -10.37 15.31
C LEU A 51 12.21 -11.71 15.58
N TYR A 52 12.81 -12.32 14.56
CA TYR A 52 13.41 -13.67 14.62
C TYR A 52 14.86 -13.69 14.10
N PRO A 53 15.82 -13.05 14.81
CA PRO A 53 17.20 -12.90 14.35
C PRO A 53 17.98 -14.22 14.18
N LYS A 54 17.49 -15.34 14.72
CA LYS A 54 18.11 -16.68 14.61
C LYS A 54 17.69 -17.46 13.35
N SER A 55 16.79 -16.91 12.53
CA SER A 55 16.34 -17.54 11.27
C SER A 55 17.43 -17.42 10.19
N SER A 56 18.23 -18.47 10.02
CA SER A 56 19.26 -18.55 8.98
C SER A 56 18.63 -18.76 7.59
N SER A 57 18.42 -17.69 6.82
CA SER A 57 18.29 -17.80 5.36
C SER A 57 18.85 -16.55 4.67
N THR A 58 20.16 -16.59 4.40
CA THR A 58 20.86 -15.61 3.58
C THR A 58 20.77 -16.01 2.11
N LYS A 59 19.64 -15.75 1.45
CA LYS A 59 19.70 -15.55 0.00
C LYS A 59 20.47 -14.26 -0.26
N ARG A 60 21.64 -14.34 -0.90
CA ARG A 60 22.36 -13.16 -1.38
C ARG A 60 21.44 -12.40 -2.32
N LEU A 61 21.04 -11.19 -1.93
CA LEU A 61 20.37 -10.26 -2.82
C LEU A 61 21.37 -9.86 -3.91
N THR A 62 20.93 -9.91 -5.16
CA THR A 62 21.67 -9.30 -6.27
C THR A 62 21.80 -7.81 -6.00
N LYS A 63 23.02 -7.28 -6.01
CA LYS A 63 23.25 -5.83 -5.93
C LYS A 63 22.70 -5.20 -7.21
N GLY A 64 21.47 -4.68 -7.14
CA GLY A 64 20.95 -3.74 -8.13
C GLY A 64 21.44 -2.34 -7.81
N ASN A 65 21.94 -1.61 -8.81
CA ASN A 65 22.25 -0.18 -8.67
C ASN A 65 20.95 0.60 -8.94
N ALA A 66 20.11 0.76 -7.92
CA ALA A 66 18.99 1.71 -7.99
C ALA A 66 19.53 3.11 -7.69
N SER A 67 19.62 3.96 -8.73
CA SER A 67 20.10 5.34 -8.62
C SER A 67 18.99 6.39 -8.51
N GLN A 68 17.73 5.96 -8.61
CA GLN A 68 16.55 6.82 -8.64
C GLN A 68 15.33 6.06 -8.12
N LEU A 69 14.29 6.80 -7.74
CA LEU A 69 13.00 6.21 -7.40
C LEU A 69 12.45 5.43 -8.60
N ALA A 70 11.82 4.28 -8.33
CA ALA A 70 11.08 3.55 -9.34
C ALA A 70 9.94 4.41 -9.89
N LYS A 71 9.53 4.13 -11.14
CA LYS A 71 8.30 4.74 -11.69
C LYS A 71 7.11 4.18 -10.92
N ARG A 72 6.43 5.03 -10.15
CA ARG A 72 5.30 4.63 -9.31
C ARG A 72 4.04 4.41 -10.15
N VAL A 73 3.42 3.25 -10.00
CA VAL A 73 2.12 2.91 -10.60
C VAL A 73 1.06 2.90 -9.51
N ILE A 74 0.08 3.81 -9.63
CA ILE A 74 -1.03 3.95 -8.68
C ILE A 74 -2.28 3.36 -9.32
N ALA A 75 -2.89 2.37 -8.68
CA ALA A 75 -4.18 1.84 -9.09
C ALA A 75 -5.31 2.58 -8.37
N CYS A 76 -6.28 3.09 -9.12
CA CYS A 76 -7.40 3.85 -8.57
C CYS A 76 -8.71 3.10 -8.76
N LEU A 77 -9.58 3.13 -7.75
CA LEU A 77 -10.91 2.54 -7.82
C LEU A 77 -12.00 3.45 -7.27
N ASP A 78 -13.10 3.55 -8.01
CA ASP A 78 -14.31 4.28 -7.63
C ASP A 78 -15.20 3.40 -6.77
N VAL A 79 -15.43 3.81 -5.51
CA VAL A 79 -16.30 3.08 -4.58
C VAL A 79 -17.62 3.80 -4.42
N ARG A 80 -18.71 3.10 -4.76
CA ARG A 80 -20.10 3.57 -4.61
C ARG A 80 -20.87 2.67 -3.66
N ALA A 81 -21.99 3.18 -3.13
CA ALA A 81 -23.01 2.35 -2.52
C ALA A 81 -24.04 1.97 -3.59
N ASN A 82 -24.42 0.70 -3.67
CA ASN A 82 -25.54 0.27 -4.51
C ASN A 82 -26.89 0.56 -3.83
N ASP A 83 -28.01 0.21 -4.49
CA ASP A 83 -29.36 0.45 -3.98
C ASP A 83 -29.68 -0.36 -2.70
N LEU A 84 -28.88 -1.39 -2.38
CA LEU A 84 -28.95 -2.18 -1.13
C LEU A 84 -28.06 -1.60 -0.01
N GLY A 85 -27.27 -0.55 -0.30
CA GLY A 85 -26.32 0.06 0.63
C GLY A 85 -24.95 -0.62 0.69
N ASP A 86 -24.71 -1.65 -0.12
CA ASP A 86 -23.43 -2.34 -0.19
C ASP A 86 -22.40 -1.53 -0.99
N LEU A 87 -21.13 -1.61 -0.56
CA LEU A 87 -20.02 -1.00 -1.28
C LEU A 87 -19.63 -1.82 -2.51
N VAL A 88 -19.63 -1.17 -3.67
CA VAL A 88 -19.31 -1.77 -4.97
C VAL A 88 -18.31 -0.91 -5.72
N VAL A 89 -17.51 -1.55 -6.58
CA VAL A 89 -16.64 -0.84 -7.54
C VAL A 89 -17.36 -0.70 -8.87
N THR A 90 -17.30 0.49 -9.46
CA THR A 90 -17.90 0.77 -10.77
C THR A 90 -16.87 1.23 -11.79
N LYS A 91 -17.08 0.94 -13.08
CA LYS A 91 -16.21 1.45 -14.16
C LYS A 91 -16.49 2.94 -14.39
N GLY A 92 -15.49 3.79 -14.20
CA GLY A 92 -15.59 5.26 -14.41
C GLY A 92 -15.62 5.72 -15.87
N ASP A 93 -16.24 4.97 -16.78
CA ASP A 93 -16.19 5.27 -18.23
C ASP A 93 -17.36 6.14 -18.72
N GLN A 94 -18.53 6.12 -18.05
CA GLN A 94 -19.66 7.04 -18.29
C GLN A 94 -20.49 7.25 -17.01
N TYR A 95 -21.22 8.37 -16.94
CA TYR A 95 -22.22 8.63 -15.89
C TYR A 95 -23.31 7.53 -15.81
N ASP A 96 -23.46 6.75 -16.88
CA ASP A 96 -24.38 5.63 -16.95
C ASP A 96 -23.70 4.34 -16.47
N VAL A 97 -23.67 4.17 -15.14
CA VAL A 97 -23.13 2.98 -14.47
C VAL A 97 -24.15 1.84 -14.40
N ARG A 98 -25.34 2.00 -15.01
CA ARG A 98 -26.43 1.02 -14.97
C ARG A 98 -26.42 0.11 -16.20
N GLU A 99 -26.80 -1.15 -16.03
CA GLU A 99 -27.02 -2.05 -17.16
C GLU A 99 -28.31 -1.70 -17.89
N ASN A 100 -28.31 -1.78 -19.23
CA ASN A 100 -29.50 -1.65 -20.07
C ASN A 100 -30.33 -2.95 -20.04
N THR A 101 -30.60 -3.45 -18.85
CA THR A 101 -31.53 -4.55 -18.55
C THR A 101 -32.75 -3.96 -17.84
N ASP A 102 -33.89 -4.67 -17.86
CA ASP A 102 -35.16 -4.16 -17.32
C ASP A 102 -35.09 -3.73 -15.83
N GLU A 103 -34.05 -4.16 -15.11
CA GLU A 103 -33.85 -3.93 -13.67
C GLU A 103 -32.91 -2.74 -13.35
N ASN A 104 -32.26 -2.14 -14.37
CA ASN A 104 -31.48 -0.89 -14.24
C ASN A 104 -30.41 -0.93 -13.11
N GLU A 105 -29.80 -2.10 -12.89
CA GLU A 105 -28.85 -2.34 -11.80
C GLU A 105 -27.47 -1.73 -12.06
N VAL A 106 -26.77 -1.36 -10.99
CA VAL A 106 -25.40 -0.82 -11.07
C VAL A 106 -24.41 -1.92 -11.48
N ARG A 107 -23.60 -1.66 -12.52
CA ARG A 107 -22.51 -2.54 -12.97
C ARG A 107 -21.48 -2.73 -11.87
N ASN A 108 -21.56 -3.87 -11.20
CA ASN A 108 -20.69 -4.25 -10.11
C ASN A 108 -19.43 -4.96 -10.66
N LEU A 109 -18.27 -4.30 -10.56
CA LEU A 109 -16.97 -4.88 -10.94
C LEU A 109 -16.32 -5.70 -9.81
N GLY A 110 -17.00 -5.86 -8.68
CA GLY A 110 -16.53 -6.58 -7.51
C GLY A 110 -16.51 -5.73 -6.25
N LYS A 111 -16.11 -6.36 -5.15
CA LYS A 111 -15.98 -5.70 -3.85
C LYS A 111 -14.68 -4.88 -3.80
N PRO A 112 -14.70 -3.64 -3.26
CA PRO A 112 -13.52 -2.78 -3.20
C PRO A 112 -12.30 -3.45 -2.56
N VAL A 113 -12.52 -4.24 -1.51
CA VAL A 113 -11.48 -4.94 -0.76
C VAL A 113 -10.75 -5.98 -1.62
N GLU A 114 -11.52 -6.81 -2.33
CA GLU A 114 -10.99 -7.90 -3.15
C GLU A 114 -10.22 -7.34 -4.35
N LEU A 115 -10.76 -6.30 -5.01
CA LEU A 115 -10.11 -5.67 -6.15
C LEU A 115 -8.82 -4.94 -5.75
N ALA A 116 -8.82 -4.23 -4.63
CA ALA A 116 -7.61 -3.61 -4.09
C ALA A 116 -6.51 -4.65 -3.79
N GLY A 117 -6.90 -5.79 -3.18
CA GLY A 117 -6.00 -6.91 -2.96
C GLY A 117 -5.44 -7.51 -4.25
N GLN A 118 -6.25 -7.55 -5.32
CA GLN A 118 -5.77 -7.98 -6.64
C GLN A 118 -4.79 -6.97 -7.24
N TYR A 119 -5.06 -5.66 -7.17
CA TYR A 119 -4.12 -4.64 -7.64
C TYR A 119 -2.77 -4.71 -6.93
N TYR A 120 -2.75 -4.97 -5.62
CA TYR A 120 -1.50 -5.21 -4.90
C TYR A 120 -0.74 -6.43 -5.47
N LYS A 121 -1.43 -7.57 -5.70
CA LYS A 121 -0.80 -8.78 -6.27
C LYS A 121 -0.30 -8.56 -7.70
N ASP A 122 -0.99 -7.73 -8.47
CA ASP A 122 -0.62 -7.37 -9.84
C ASP A 122 0.55 -6.36 -9.89
N GLY A 123 0.99 -5.86 -8.73
CA GLY A 123 2.19 -5.03 -8.59
C GLY A 123 1.92 -3.53 -8.53
N ALA A 124 0.72 -3.09 -8.16
CA ALA A 124 0.48 -1.68 -7.85
C ALA A 124 1.33 -1.25 -6.65
N ASP A 125 2.03 -0.13 -6.79
CA ASP A 125 2.84 0.45 -5.71
C ASP A 125 1.95 1.14 -4.66
N GLU A 126 0.76 1.57 -5.07
CA GLU A 126 -0.20 2.28 -4.26
C GLU A 126 -1.62 2.01 -4.77
N VAL A 127 -2.59 1.90 -3.86
CA VAL A 127 -4.01 1.75 -4.19
C VAL A 127 -4.77 2.94 -3.63
N SER A 128 -5.44 3.67 -4.51
CA SER A 128 -6.26 4.83 -4.18
C SER A 128 -7.75 4.51 -4.30
N PHE A 129 -8.50 4.82 -3.24
CA PHE A 129 -9.95 4.65 -3.19
C PHE A 129 -10.64 6.00 -3.36
N LEU A 130 -11.38 6.17 -4.45
CA LEU A 130 -12.22 7.35 -4.66
C LEU A 130 -13.58 7.10 -4.02
N ASN A 131 -13.74 7.65 -2.82
CA ASN A 131 -14.99 7.57 -2.09
C ASN A 131 -16.05 8.50 -2.70
N ILE A 132 -16.94 7.94 -3.51
CA ILE A 132 -18.08 8.64 -4.11
C ILE A 132 -19.41 8.10 -3.56
N THR A 133 -19.36 7.58 -2.34
CA THR A 133 -20.56 7.16 -1.61
C THR A 133 -21.32 8.40 -1.14
N GLY A 134 -22.56 8.54 -1.58
CA GLY A 134 -23.44 9.66 -1.21
C GLY A 134 -24.08 9.48 0.17
N PHE A 135 -23.32 9.07 1.19
CA PHE A 135 -23.87 8.86 2.54
C PHE A 135 -24.26 10.21 3.16
N ARG A 136 -25.56 10.47 3.31
CA ARG A 136 -26.06 11.72 3.88
C ARG A 136 -26.26 11.68 5.40
N ASP A 137 -26.39 10.49 6.01
CA ASP A 137 -26.82 10.35 7.41
C ASP A 137 -26.07 9.26 8.21
N PHE A 138 -24.73 9.18 8.08
CA PHE A 138 -23.91 8.23 8.86
C PHE A 138 -23.00 8.96 9.85
N PRO A 139 -22.98 8.56 11.14
CA PRO A 139 -21.94 8.98 12.08
C PRO A 139 -20.55 8.62 11.53
N LEU A 140 -19.55 9.48 11.77
CA LEU A 140 -18.20 9.32 11.20
C LEU A 140 -17.58 7.93 11.49
N GLY A 141 -17.82 7.37 12.68
CA GLY A 141 -17.30 6.06 13.08
C GLY A 141 -17.94 4.86 12.36
N ASP A 142 -19.14 5.05 11.80
CA ASP A 142 -19.93 3.99 11.16
C ASP A 142 -19.85 4.06 9.63
N LEU A 143 -18.99 4.93 9.09
CA LEU A 143 -18.80 5.05 7.65
C LEU A 143 -18.26 3.73 7.07
N PRO A 144 -19.00 3.08 6.14
CA PRO A 144 -18.57 1.80 5.55
C PRO A 144 -17.17 1.85 4.93
N MET A 145 -16.75 3.02 4.43
CA MET A 145 -15.43 3.22 3.85
C MET A 145 -14.26 3.08 4.84
N LEU A 146 -14.48 3.28 6.15
CA LEU A 146 -13.44 3.04 7.14
C LEU A 146 -13.07 1.55 7.23
N GLN A 147 -14.00 0.66 6.94
CA GLN A 147 -13.77 -0.79 6.92
C GLN A 147 -13.00 -1.23 5.66
N VAL A 148 -13.09 -0.45 4.58
CA VAL A 148 -12.35 -0.70 3.32
C VAL A 148 -10.86 -0.34 3.46
N GLY A 149 -10.52 0.67 4.25
CA GLY A 149 -9.14 1.14 4.45
C GLY A 149 -8.24 0.20 5.27
N VAL A 150 -8.78 -0.89 5.81
CA VAL A 150 -8.04 -1.87 6.64
C VAL A 150 -7.42 -2.97 5.76
N ILE A 151 -6.73 -2.58 4.69
CA ILE A 151 -6.05 -3.53 3.80
C ILE A 151 -4.62 -3.07 3.58
N LEU A 152 -3.79 -3.14 4.61
CA LEU A 152 -2.33 -3.17 4.50
C LEU A 152 -1.77 -4.09 5.57
#